data_AF-A0AAD7FWD9-F1
#
_entry.id   AF-A0AAD7FWD9-F1
#
_cell.length_a   1.000
_cell.length_b   1.000
_cell.length_c   1.000
_cell.angle_alpha   90.00
_cell.angle_beta   90.00
_cell.angle_gamma   90.00
#
_symmetry.space_group_name_H-M   'P 1'
#
loop_
_entity.id
_entity.type
_entity.pdbx_description
1 polymer ?
#
loop_
_entity_poly.entity_id
_entity_poly.type
_entity_poly.pdbx_seq_one_letter_code
_entity_poly.pdbx_strand_id
1 'polypeptide(L)'
;MDDERNGRTKGGTKLSDRVAYDDWEFETRAELRRKGVLELTLGTETLPPFGPNSKAVKAWIAKRDVATATIIGRLDPSQFAHIRDFEEDPAAMWVRLKETHQSSGLSGGVVVAWRKFYSLCKSGDVSTMRAHIAAVRSHADRLGRLHQDKPSDAQIIATLLMSLPPTYDTLIISLDAHPQKDDLDFVIGRLLNEELRQEAEHFDETGNPVTAPPTALATRTIRDKSRITCFKCQKLGHFQSECPEPGPIVPYVPRSAQQPATPTAAAAYMDTYIF
;
A
#
# COMPACT_ATOMS: atom_id res chain seq x y z
N MET A 1 -34.65 -19.37 -26.79
CA MET A 1 -33.56 -19.72 -27.71
C MET A 1 -33.29 -18.47 -28.54
N ASP A 2 -32.33 -17.60 -28.27
CA ASP A 2 -31.23 -17.51 -27.29
C ASP A 2 -30.93 -16.00 -27.20
N ASP A 3 -31.19 -15.36 -26.05
CA ASP A 3 -30.19 -14.86 -25.09
C ASP A 3 -28.96 -14.16 -25.73
N GLU A 4 -29.20 -12.98 -26.31
CA GLU A 4 -28.14 -12.07 -26.74
C GLU A 4 -27.63 -11.24 -25.55
N ARG A 5 -26.94 -11.93 -24.61
CA ARG A 5 -26.15 -11.31 -23.55
C ARG A 5 -24.87 -10.73 -24.17
N ASN A 6 -24.98 -9.58 -24.84
CA ASN A 6 -23.81 -8.83 -25.30
C ASN A 6 -23.09 -8.21 -24.09
N GLY A 7 -21.96 -8.81 -23.73
CA GLY A 7 -21.08 -8.40 -22.64
C GLY A 7 -20.57 -6.98 -22.86
N ARG A 8 -21.19 -6.02 -22.19
CA ARG A 8 -20.68 -4.65 -22.03
C ARG A 8 -19.34 -4.74 -21.30
N THR A 9 -18.23 -4.77 -22.04
CA THR A 9 -16.90 -4.56 -21.50
C THR A 9 -16.92 -3.19 -20.83
N LYS A 10 -16.87 -3.16 -19.49
CA LYS A 10 -16.64 -1.93 -18.73
C LYS A 10 -15.43 -1.23 -19.35
N GLY A 11 -15.62 -0.05 -19.90
CA GLY A 11 -14.52 0.73 -20.50
C GLY A 11 -13.45 0.94 -19.45
N GLY A 12 -12.24 0.44 -19.72
CA GLY A 12 -11.12 0.63 -18.81
C GLY A 12 -10.73 2.10 -18.66
N THR A 13 -9.82 2.37 -17.73
CA THR A 13 -9.43 3.73 -17.35
C THR A 13 -8.93 4.51 -18.56
N LYS A 14 -9.43 5.75 -18.74
CA LYS A 14 -8.98 6.67 -19.79
C LYS A 14 -7.85 7.56 -19.27
N LEU A 15 -6.76 7.68 -20.03
CA LEU A 15 -5.67 8.58 -19.65
C LEU A 15 -6.12 10.03 -19.74
N SER A 16 -5.84 10.78 -18.69
CA SER A 16 -6.01 12.23 -18.58
C SER A 16 -4.98 12.77 -17.59
N ASP A 17 -4.83 14.09 -17.48
CA ASP A 17 -3.88 14.73 -16.55
C ASP A 17 -4.10 14.35 -15.08
N ARG A 18 -5.28 13.84 -14.72
CA ARG A 18 -5.65 13.45 -13.36
C ARG A 18 -5.45 11.97 -13.06
N VAL A 19 -5.25 11.15 -14.08
CA VAL A 19 -5.10 9.70 -13.95
C VAL A 19 -3.63 9.36 -13.87
N ALA A 20 -3.24 8.50 -12.92
CA ALA A 20 -1.88 8.00 -12.84
C ALA A 20 -1.54 7.21 -14.11
N TYR A 21 -0.53 7.66 -14.85
CA TYR A 21 -0.06 7.03 -16.08
C TYR A 21 0.14 5.52 -15.91
N ASP A 22 0.62 5.09 -14.75
CA ASP A 22 0.99 3.70 -14.50
C ASP A 22 -0.21 2.74 -14.48
N ASP A 23 -1.35 3.19 -13.93
CA ASP A 23 -2.57 2.39 -13.89
C ASP A 23 -3.14 2.25 -15.32
N TRP A 24 -3.12 3.36 -16.08
CA TRP A 24 -3.49 3.35 -17.50
C TRP A 24 -2.56 2.47 -18.34
N GLU A 25 -1.24 2.56 -18.13
CA GLU A 25 -0.23 1.80 -18.85
C GLU A 25 -0.47 0.30 -18.62
N PHE A 26 -0.68 -0.11 -17.37
CA PHE A 26 -0.93 -1.51 -17.00
C PHE A 26 -2.16 -2.07 -17.72
N GLU A 27 -3.31 -1.38 -17.64
CA GLU A 27 -4.54 -1.84 -18.27
C GLU A 27 -4.44 -1.85 -19.81
N THR A 28 -3.79 -0.84 -20.39
CA THR A 28 -3.68 -0.71 -21.85
C THR A 28 -2.73 -1.77 -22.41
N ARG A 29 -1.63 -2.09 -21.72
CA ARG A 29 -0.75 -3.21 -22.10
C ARG A 29 -1.47 -4.55 -22.05
N ALA A 30 -2.32 -4.78 -21.05
CA ALA A 30 -3.11 -6.00 -20.97
C ALA A 30 -4.07 -6.14 -22.18
N GLU A 31 -4.71 -5.05 -22.57
CA GLU A 31 -5.59 -5.00 -23.73
C GLU A 31 -4.85 -5.19 -25.06
N LEU A 32 -3.69 -4.55 -25.24
CA LEU A 32 -2.84 -4.72 -26.42
C LEU A 32 -2.32 -6.16 -26.55
N ARG A 33 -1.97 -6.81 -25.43
CA ARG A 33 -1.61 -8.24 -25.41
C ARG A 33 -2.77 -9.12 -25.85
N ARG A 34 -3.96 -8.87 -25.30
CA ARG A 34 -5.18 -9.61 -25.66
C ARG A 34 -5.49 -9.52 -27.16
N LYS A 35 -5.17 -8.39 -27.79
CA LYS A 35 -5.31 -8.16 -29.23
C LYS A 35 -4.11 -8.61 -30.07
N GLY A 36 -3.03 -9.07 -29.46
CA GLY A 36 -1.82 -9.55 -30.16
C GLY A 36 -1.01 -8.45 -30.84
N VAL A 37 -1.09 -7.20 -30.36
CA VAL A 37 -0.43 -6.03 -30.97
C VAL A 37 0.54 -5.30 -30.04
N LEU A 38 0.79 -5.83 -28.83
CA LEU A 38 1.68 -5.19 -27.85
C LEU A 38 3.09 -4.96 -28.41
N GLU A 39 3.69 -5.98 -29.05
CA GLU A 39 5.07 -5.90 -29.55
C GLU A 39 5.22 -4.79 -30.61
N LEU A 40 4.22 -4.63 -31.47
CA LEU A 40 4.18 -3.53 -32.44
C LEU A 40 4.10 -2.16 -31.73
N THR A 41 3.27 -2.03 -30.69
CA THR A 41 3.18 -0.80 -29.88
C THR A 41 4.46 -0.50 -29.08
N LEU A 42 5.24 -1.51 -28.71
CA LEU A 42 6.52 -1.31 -28.02
C LEU A 42 7.70 -1.13 -28.98
N GLY A 43 7.45 -1.16 -30.30
CA GLY A 43 8.48 -1.00 -31.32
C GLY A 43 9.37 -2.23 -31.53
N THR A 44 9.01 -3.39 -30.97
CA THR A 44 9.76 -4.65 -31.12
C THR A 44 9.38 -5.40 -32.41
N GLU A 45 8.16 -5.22 -32.92
CA GLU A 45 7.71 -5.72 -34.24
C GLU A 45 7.79 -4.61 -35.30
N THR A 46 8.72 -4.73 -36.25
CA THR A 46 8.95 -3.73 -37.31
C THR A 46 8.26 -4.11 -38.62
N LEU A 47 8.16 -3.12 -39.53
CA LEU A 47 7.60 -3.33 -40.87
C LEU A 47 8.36 -4.45 -41.60
N PRO A 48 7.68 -5.48 -42.13
CA PRO A 48 8.33 -6.55 -42.88
C PRO A 48 9.04 -6.03 -44.14
N PRO A 49 10.23 -6.58 -44.50
CA PRO A 49 11.04 -6.12 -45.63
C PRO A 49 10.51 -6.64 -46.99
N PHE A 50 9.21 -6.53 -47.21
CA PHE A 50 8.54 -6.99 -48.43
C PHE A 50 7.84 -5.83 -49.12
N GLY A 51 7.44 -6.03 -50.38
CA GLY A 51 6.67 -5.04 -51.11
C GLY A 51 5.31 -4.73 -50.44
N PRO A 52 4.75 -3.53 -50.67
CA PRO A 52 3.54 -3.04 -50.00
C PRO A 52 2.31 -3.92 -50.22
N ASN A 53 2.27 -4.64 -51.35
CA ASN A 53 1.17 -5.54 -51.69
C ASN A 53 1.30 -6.95 -51.09
N SER A 54 2.40 -7.25 -50.39
CA SER A 54 2.60 -8.56 -49.78
C SER A 54 1.57 -8.81 -48.68
N LYS A 55 1.19 -10.08 -48.50
CA LYS A 55 0.29 -10.52 -47.43
C LYS A 55 0.83 -10.13 -46.04
N ALA A 56 2.16 -10.20 -45.87
CA ALA A 56 2.84 -9.84 -44.63
C ALA A 56 2.69 -8.34 -44.31
N VAL A 57 2.94 -7.45 -45.27
CA VAL A 57 2.80 -5.99 -45.05
C VAL A 57 1.34 -5.62 -44.78
N LYS A 58 0.38 -6.17 -45.51
CA LYS A 58 -1.05 -5.93 -45.25
C LYS A 58 -1.49 -6.39 -43.86
N ALA A 59 -1.02 -7.56 -43.41
CA ALA A 59 -1.31 -8.04 -42.05
C ALA A 59 -0.67 -7.16 -40.97
N TRP A 60 0.55 -6.67 -41.21
CA TRP A 60 1.21 -5.73 -40.30
C TRP A 60 0.46 -4.40 -40.21
N ILE A 61 0.01 -3.83 -41.34
CA ILE A 61 -0.80 -2.61 -41.36
C ILE A 61 -2.11 -2.81 -40.58
N ALA A 62 -2.79 -3.95 -40.77
CA ALA A 62 -4.00 -4.25 -40.01
C ALA A 62 -3.75 -4.33 -38.49
N LYS A 63 -2.62 -4.91 -38.05
CA LYS A 63 -2.21 -4.90 -36.64
C LYS A 63 -1.90 -3.49 -36.15
N ARG A 64 -1.20 -2.68 -36.95
CA ARG A 64 -0.88 -1.28 -36.64
C ARG A 64 -2.16 -0.50 -36.39
N ASP A 65 -3.14 -0.61 -37.28
CA ASP A 65 -4.41 0.13 -37.17
C ASP A 65 -5.19 -0.30 -35.92
N VAL A 66 -5.15 -1.60 -35.57
CA VAL A 66 -5.71 -2.13 -34.31
C VAL A 66 -4.98 -1.56 -33.09
N ALA A 67 -3.65 -1.45 -33.13
CA ALA A 67 -2.86 -0.85 -32.07
C ALA A 67 -3.21 0.64 -31.88
N THR A 68 -3.17 1.42 -32.96
CA THR A 68 -3.52 2.85 -32.97
C THR A 68 -4.93 3.07 -32.41
N ALA A 69 -5.93 2.35 -32.92
CA ALA A 69 -7.31 2.47 -32.44
C ALA A 69 -7.46 2.08 -30.96
N THR A 70 -6.69 1.10 -30.49
CA THR A 70 -6.70 0.68 -29.08
C THR A 70 -6.12 1.76 -28.17
N ILE A 71 -5.00 2.38 -28.56
CA ILE A 71 -4.40 3.49 -27.81
C ILE A 71 -5.38 4.66 -27.76
N ILE A 72 -5.88 5.14 -28.90
CA ILE A 72 -6.83 6.27 -28.98
C ILE A 72 -8.08 6.00 -28.14
N GLY A 73 -8.64 4.79 -28.21
CA GLY A 73 -9.82 4.41 -27.43
C GLY A 73 -9.61 4.42 -25.90
N ARG A 74 -8.35 4.37 -25.46
CA ARG A 74 -7.95 4.45 -24.05
C ARG A 74 -7.53 5.84 -23.61
N LEU A 75 -7.67 6.86 -24.45
CA LEU A 75 -7.35 8.24 -24.11
C LEU A 75 -8.62 9.06 -23.88
N ASP A 76 -8.53 10.04 -22.99
CA ASP A 76 -9.47 11.15 -22.98
C ASP A 76 -9.18 12.10 -24.17
N PRO A 77 -10.20 12.73 -24.79
CA PRO A 77 -9.98 13.64 -25.91
C PRO A 77 -9.01 14.79 -25.63
N SER A 78 -8.84 15.20 -24.36
CA SER A 78 -7.82 16.18 -23.96
C SER A 78 -6.40 15.78 -24.36
N GLN A 79 -6.12 14.48 -24.49
CA GLN A 79 -4.78 13.95 -24.75
C GLN A 79 -4.46 13.80 -26.25
N PHE A 80 -5.45 13.93 -27.13
CA PHE A 80 -5.28 13.69 -28.56
C PHE A 80 -4.27 14.63 -29.23
N ALA A 81 -4.14 15.85 -28.72
CA ALA A 81 -3.17 16.82 -29.24
C ALA A 81 -1.72 16.32 -29.12
N HIS A 82 -1.42 15.46 -28.15
CA HIS A 82 -0.07 14.92 -27.95
C HIS A 82 0.31 13.86 -28.98
N ILE A 83 -0.67 13.20 -29.62
CA ILE A 83 -0.43 11.99 -30.43
C ILE A 83 -0.89 12.12 -31.90
N ARG A 84 -1.50 13.24 -32.30
CA ARG A 84 -2.15 13.41 -33.61
C ARG A 84 -1.21 13.21 -34.80
N ASP A 85 0.07 13.52 -34.64
CA ASP A 85 1.05 13.39 -35.73
C ASP A 85 1.64 11.97 -35.86
N PHE A 86 1.19 11.03 -35.03
CA PHE A 86 1.73 9.66 -34.94
C PHE A 86 0.69 8.58 -35.30
N GLU A 87 -0.37 8.90 -36.04
CA GLU A 87 -1.45 7.96 -36.37
C GLU A 87 -0.94 6.67 -37.06
N GLU A 88 0.15 6.79 -37.82
CA GLU A 88 0.79 5.68 -38.51
C GLU A 88 1.93 5.02 -37.72
N ASP A 89 2.22 5.49 -36.50
CA ASP A 89 3.28 4.99 -35.64
C ASP A 89 2.80 4.85 -34.19
N PRO A 90 2.12 3.72 -33.85
CA PRO A 90 1.65 3.47 -32.50
C PRO A 90 2.80 3.33 -31.48
N ALA A 91 4.04 3.04 -31.91
CA ALA A 91 5.18 3.01 -31.01
C ALA A 91 5.61 4.43 -30.61
N ALA A 92 5.66 5.36 -31.57
CA ALA A 92 5.90 6.77 -31.29
C ALA A 92 4.78 7.38 -30.42
N MET A 93 3.50 7.02 -30.66
CA MET A 93 2.39 7.41 -29.77
C MET A 93 2.65 6.97 -28.33
N TRP A 94 3.06 5.71 -28.13
CA TRP A 94 3.32 5.14 -26.81
C TRP A 94 4.43 5.87 -26.07
N VAL A 95 5.55 6.12 -26.76
CA VAL A 95 6.70 6.88 -26.24
C VAL A 95 6.28 8.31 -25.86
N ARG A 96 5.56 9.00 -26.74
CA ARG A 96 5.13 10.38 -26.50
C ARG A 96 4.21 10.51 -25.29
N LEU A 97 3.27 9.58 -25.13
CA LEU A 97 2.39 9.54 -23.95
C LEU A 97 3.18 9.25 -22.67
N LYS A 98 4.16 8.33 -22.75
CA LYS A 98 5.06 8.04 -21.65
C LYS A 98 5.82 9.30 -21.21
N GLU A 99 6.47 9.99 -22.14
CA GLU A 99 7.24 11.21 -21.82
C GLU A 99 6.36 12.34 -21.28
N THR A 100 5.13 12.45 -21.76
CA THR A 100 4.20 13.53 -21.36
C THR A 100 3.64 13.30 -19.95
N HIS A 101 3.32 12.06 -19.60
CA HIS A 101 2.60 11.75 -18.36
C HIS A 101 3.44 11.08 -17.28
N GLN A 102 4.56 10.45 -17.67
CA GLN A 102 5.54 9.95 -16.71
C GLN A 102 6.46 11.11 -16.35
N SER A 103 6.02 11.93 -15.40
CA SER A 103 6.81 13.03 -14.85
C SER A 103 8.16 12.53 -14.34
N SER A 104 9.21 12.65 -15.15
CA SER A 104 10.58 12.30 -14.76
C SER A 104 11.22 13.45 -13.96
N GLY A 105 11.77 13.16 -12.78
CA GLY A 105 12.62 14.09 -12.02
C GLY A 105 12.12 14.47 -10.61
N LEU A 106 12.93 15.27 -9.92
CA LEU A 106 12.76 15.72 -8.52
C LEU A 106 11.45 16.47 -8.25
N SER A 107 10.85 17.09 -9.28
CA SER A 107 9.58 17.83 -9.17
C SER A 107 8.35 17.01 -9.55
N GLY A 108 8.52 15.80 -10.11
CA GLY A 108 7.54 15.25 -11.06
C GLY A 108 6.62 14.13 -10.57
N GLY A 109 7.14 13.12 -9.85
CA GLY A 109 6.35 11.91 -9.53
C GLY A 109 6.66 11.30 -8.18
N VAL A 110 7.95 11.08 -7.89
CA VAL A 110 8.40 10.45 -6.65
C VAL A 110 8.09 11.31 -5.41
N VAL A 111 8.33 12.62 -5.48
CA VAL A 111 8.01 13.55 -4.37
C VAL A 111 6.50 13.62 -4.13
N VAL A 112 5.70 13.61 -5.19
CA VAL A 112 4.23 13.58 -5.08
C VAL A 112 3.77 12.26 -4.47
N ALA A 113 4.37 11.14 -4.88
CA ALA A 113 4.08 9.82 -4.32
C ALA A 113 4.43 9.73 -2.84
N TRP A 114 5.60 10.22 -2.42
CA TRP A 114 6.00 10.31 -1.01
C TRP A 114 5.10 11.24 -0.21
N ARG A 115 4.75 12.43 -0.75
CA ARG A 115 3.80 13.34 -0.10
C ARG A 115 2.47 12.65 0.14
N LYS A 116 1.96 11.92 -0.86
CA LYS A 116 0.71 11.16 -0.73
C LYS A 116 0.83 10.04 0.29
N PHE A 117 1.95 9.31 0.33
CA PHE A 117 2.20 8.25 1.31
C PHE A 117 2.16 8.79 2.75
N TYR A 118 2.83 9.91 3.02
CA TYR A 118 2.83 10.53 4.36
C TYR A 118 1.56 11.31 4.69
N SER A 119 0.70 11.61 3.72
CA SER A 119 -0.59 12.29 3.95
C SER A 119 -1.77 11.32 4.09
N LEU A 120 -1.53 10.00 4.11
CA LEU A 120 -2.59 9.03 4.34
C LEU A 120 -3.09 9.18 5.78
N CYS A 121 -4.41 9.15 5.96
CA CYS A 121 -5.07 9.20 7.26
C CYS A 121 -6.25 8.22 7.27
N LYS A 122 -6.43 7.46 8.35
CA LYS A 122 -7.65 6.70 8.58
C LYS A 122 -8.73 7.70 8.98
N SER A 123 -9.69 7.93 8.10
CA SER A 123 -10.89 8.70 8.45
C SER A 123 -11.70 7.90 9.46
N GLY A 124 -11.93 8.49 10.65
CA GLY A 124 -12.46 7.81 11.84
C GLY A 124 -13.65 6.90 11.55
N ASP A 125 -14.68 7.44 10.89
CA ASP A 125 -16.01 6.80 10.85
C ASP A 125 -16.34 6.11 9.52
N VAL A 126 -15.57 6.35 8.45
CA VAL A 126 -15.93 5.92 7.09
C VAL A 126 -15.01 4.83 6.54
N SER A 127 -13.77 4.76 7.03
CA SER A 127 -12.77 3.81 6.53
C SER A 127 -12.41 2.76 7.57
N THR A 128 -12.52 1.47 7.20
CA THR A 128 -12.04 0.36 8.04
C THR A 128 -10.52 0.36 8.12
N MET A 129 -9.96 -0.21 9.18
CA MET A 129 -8.52 -0.38 9.39
C MET A 129 -7.92 -1.21 8.25
N ARG A 130 -8.65 -2.24 7.78
CA ARG A 130 -8.23 -3.03 6.61
C ARG A 130 -8.09 -2.19 5.34
N ALA A 131 -9.05 -1.31 5.06
CA ALA A 131 -8.99 -0.43 3.91
C ALA A 131 -7.81 0.56 4.02
N HIS A 132 -7.57 1.09 5.22
CA HIS A 132 -6.43 1.97 5.49
C HIS A 132 -5.08 1.27 5.30
N ILE A 133 -4.90 0.07 5.87
CA ILE A 133 -3.69 -0.75 5.69
C ILE A 133 -3.47 -1.05 4.20
N ALA A 134 -4.52 -1.42 3.47
CA ALA A 134 -4.45 -1.67 2.05
C ALA A 134 -4.01 -0.43 1.25
N ALA A 135 -4.51 0.76 1.63
CA ALA A 135 -4.10 2.02 1.01
C ALA A 135 -2.61 2.31 1.25
N VAL A 136 -2.12 2.18 2.49
CA VAL A 136 -0.70 2.38 2.81
C VAL A 136 0.20 1.40 2.04
N ARG A 137 -0.15 0.11 2.02
CA ARG A 137 0.60 -0.91 1.27
C ARG A 137 0.61 -0.63 -0.24
N SER A 138 -0.54 -0.26 -0.81
CA SER A 138 -0.66 0.09 -2.23
C SER A 138 0.24 1.27 -2.61
N HIS A 139 0.30 2.30 -1.75
CA HIS A 139 1.19 3.44 -1.96
C HIS A 139 2.68 3.08 -1.84
N ALA A 140 3.06 2.25 -0.85
CA ALA A 140 4.42 1.75 -0.70
C ALA A 140 4.87 0.90 -1.92
N ASP A 141 4.01 0.00 -2.38
CA ASP A 141 4.30 -0.82 -3.56
C ASP A 141 4.35 0.03 -4.84
N ARG A 142 3.55 1.09 -4.94
CA ARG A 142 3.64 2.04 -6.06
C ARG A 142 4.99 2.78 -6.07
N LEU A 143 5.47 3.24 -4.92
CA LEU A 143 6.80 3.85 -4.79
C LEU A 143 7.91 2.87 -5.23
N GLY A 144 7.84 1.62 -4.80
CA GLY A 144 8.79 0.57 -5.20
C GLY A 144 8.76 0.26 -6.70
N ARG A 145 7.57 0.05 -7.27
CA ARG A 145 7.44 -0.36 -8.69
C ARG A 145 7.81 0.74 -9.68
N LEU A 146 7.51 2.01 -9.36
CA LEU A 146 7.64 3.12 -10.31
C LEU A 146 8.92 3.93 -10.14
N HIS A 147 9.44 3.97 -8.92
CA HIS A 147 10.56 4.84 -8.57
C HIS A 147 11.73 4.07 -7.97
N GLN A 148 11.61 2.74 -7.84
CA GLN A 148 12.64 1.89 -7.22
C GLN A 148 12.98 2.31 -5.78
N ASP A 149 12.03 2.98 -5.12
CA ASP A 149 12.21 3.66 -3.83
C ASP A 149 11.16 3.17 -2.83
N LYS A 150 11.11 1.84 -2.65
CA LYS A 150 10.13 1.19 -1.77
C LYS A 150 10.42 1.60 -0.31
N PRO A 151 9.42 2.10 0.44
CA PRO A 151 9.58 2.38 1.85
C PRO A 151 9.98 1.12 2.64
N SER A 152 10.83 1.28 3.65
CA SER A 152 11.15 0.20 4.59
C SER A 152 9.96 -0.15 5.48
N ASP A 153 9.98 -1.33 6.10
CA ASP A 153 8.94 -1.73 7.06
C ASP A 153 8.82 -0.72 8.21
N ALA A 154 9.94 -0.17 8.69
CA ALA A 154 9.94 0.90 9.69
C ALA A 154 9.20 2.17 9.23
N GLN A 155 9.39 2.58 7.96
CA GLN A 155 8.65 3.73 7.39
C GLN A 155 7.16 3.41 7.21
N ILE A 156 6.82 2.17 6.84
CA ILE A 156 5.43 1.72 6.73
C ILE A 156 4.76 1.72 8.11
N ILE A 157 5.42 1.18 9.14
CA ILE A 157 4.94 1.19 10.53
C ILE A 157 4.74 2.62 11.00
N ALA A 158 5.74 3.49 10.83
CA ALA A 158 5.64 4.90 11.24
C ALA A 158 4.45 5.60 10.56
N THR A 159 4.29 5.43 9.25
CA THR A 159 3.15 6.00 8.51
C THR A 159 1.82 5.43 9.00
N LEU A 160 1.73 4.12 9.27
CA LEU A 160 0.52 3.50 9.84
C LEU A 160 0.15 4.11 11.18
N LEU A 161 1.10 4.33 12.08
CA LEU A 161 0.84 4.85 13.42
C LEU A 161 0.51 6.35 13.42
N MET A 162 1.22 7.16 12.61
CA MET A 162 0.99 8.61 12.51
C MET A 162 -0.33 8.97 11.80
N SER A 163 -0.92 8.03 11.07
CA SER A 163 -2.12 8.23 10.26
C SER A 163 -3.42 7.84 10.97
N LEU A 164 -3.36 7.42 12.24
CA LEU A 164 -4.52 6.98 13.01
C LEU A 164 -5.24 8.14 13.72
N PRO A 165 -6.55 8.03 13.95
CA PRO A 165 -7.26 8.98 14.79
C PRO A 165 -6.84 8.83 16.27
N PRO A 166 -7.05 9.87 17.10
CA PRO A 166 -6.65 9.87 18.52
C PRO A 166 -7.22 8.71 19.36
N THR A 167 -8.29 8.06 18.92
CA THR A 167 -8.85 6.87 19.59
C THR A 167 -7.85 5.71 19.68
N TYR A 168 -6.78 5.71 18.90
CA TYR A 168 -5.72 4.69 18.91
C TYR A 168 -4.52 5.06 19.79
N ASP A 169 -4.47 6.23 20.44
CA ASP A 169 -3.29 6.69 21.20
C ASP A 169 -2.85 5.70 22.29
N THR A 170 -3.80 5.10 23.00
CA THR A 170 -3.52 4.08 24.04
C THR A 170 -2.84 2.84 23.44
N LEU A 171 -3.25 2.43 22.24
CA LEU A 171 -2.61 1.34 21.51
C LEU A 171 -1.19 1.73 21.11
N ILE A 172 -0.99 2.95 20.58
CA ILE A 172 0.32 3.44 20.12
C ILE A 172 1.32 3.43 21.28
N ILE A 173 0.93 3.94 22.47
CA ILE A 173 1.77 3.90 23.69
C ILE A 173 2.12 2.45 24.06
N SER A 174 1.13 1.55 24.04
CA SER A 174 1.35 0.13 24.33
C SER A 174 2.28 -0.54 23.31
N LEU A 175 2.22 -0.15 22.04
CA LEU A 175 3.06 -0.68 20.97
C LEU A 175 4.51 -0.21 21.12
N ASP A 176 4.74 1.06 21.47
CA ASP A 176 6.11 1.60 21.59
C ASP A 176 6.93 0.93 22.72
N ALA A 177 6.26 0.41 23.75
CA ALA A 177 6.88 -0.39 24.81
C ALA A 177 7.07 -1.88 24.45
N HIS A 178 6.52 -2.36 23.34
CA HIS A 178 6.51 -3.78 23.00
C HIS A 178 7.80 -4.22 22.29
N PRO A 179 8.38 -5.39 22.60
CA PRO A 179 9.60 -5.89 21.95
C PRO A 179 9.48 -6.11 20.43
N GLN A 180 8.27 -6.37 19.94
CA GLN A 180 7.97 -6.61 18.52
C GLN A 180 7.44 -5.37 17.78
N LYS A 181 7.71 -4.17 18.29
CA LYS A 181 7.19 -2.92 17.69
C LYS A 181 7.68 -2.63 16.27
N ASP A 182 8.80 -3.24 15.89
CA ASP A 182 9.40 -3.10 14.57
C ASP A 182 8.94 -4.21 13.58
N ASP A 183 8.10 -5.15 14.03
CA ASP A 183 7.51 -6.20 13.19
C ASP A 183 6.19 -5.71 12.58
N LEU A 184 6.18 -5.50 11.26
CA LEU A 184 5.05 -4.97 10.52
C LEU A 184 3.79 -5.84 10.66
N ASP A 185 3.92 -7.16 10.63
CA ASP A 185 2.77 -8.06 10.73
C ASP A 185 2.20 -8.08 12.14
N PHE A 186 3.07 -8.02 13.16
CA PHE A 186 2.64 -7.85 14.55
C PHE A 186 1.86 -6.54 14.75
N VAL A 187 2.38 -5.42 14.27
CA VAL A 187 1.73 -4.10 14.37
C VAL A 187 0.38 -4.12 13.67
N ILE A 188 0.31 -4.66 12.45
CA ILE A 188 -0.95 -4.81 11.70
C ILE A 188 -1.97 -5.66 12.48
N GLY A 189 -1.53 -6.77 13.07
CA GLY A 189 -2.38 -7.60 13.92
C GLY A 189 -2.94 -6.83 15.12
N ARG A 190 -2.13 -5.97 15.76
CA ARG A 190 -2.56 -5.14 16.89
C ARG A 190 -3.56 -4.06 16.47
N LEU A 191 -3.37 -3.43 15.33
CA LEU A 191 -4.29 -2.43 14.78
C LEU A 191 -5.67 -3.02 14.46
N LEU A 192 -5.71 -4.19 13.83
CA LEU A 192 -6.97 -4.86 13.48
C LEU A 192 -7.77 -5.29 14.72
N ASN A 193 -7.09 -5.77 15.76
CA ASN A 193 -7.75 -6.16 17.00
C ASN A 193 -8.28 -4.94 17.79
N GLU A 194 -7.61 -3.79 17.69
CA GLU A 194 -8.08 -2.56 18.31
C GLU A 194 -9.36 -2.02 17.64
N GLU A 195 -9.45 -2.10 16.31
CA GLU A 195 -10.70 -1.75 15.60
C GLU A 195 -11.87 -2.62 16.08
N LEU A 196 -11.68 -3.93 16.20
CA LEU A 196 -12.70 -4.84 16.74
C LEU A 196 -13.11 -4.49 18.18
N ARG A 197 -12.16 -4.05 19.01
CA ARG A 197 -12.44 -3.61 20.37
C ARG A 197 -13.28 -2.33 20.38
N GLN A 198 -12.91 -1.34 19.56
CA GLN A 198 -13.63 -0.07 19.44
C GLN A 198 -15.05 -0.30 18.91
N GLU A 199 -15.22 -1.16 17.90
CA GLU A 199 -16.54 -1.58 17.41
C GLU A 199 -17.38 -2.22 18.52
N ALA A 200 -16.79 -3.11 19.33
CA ALA A 200 -17.48 -3.75 20.46
C ALA A 200 -17.80 -2.79 21.63
N GLU A 201 -17.14 -1.64 21.72
CA GLU A 201 -17.44 -0.59 22.71
C GLU A 201 -18.50 0.40 22.21
N HIS A 202 -18.66 0.51 20.88
CA HIS A 202 -19.65 1.36 20.25
C HIS A 202 -21.07 0.77 20.26
N PHE A 203 -21.22 -0.54 20.51
CA PHE A 203 -22.51 -1.24 20.55
C PHE A 203 -22.72 -1.95 21.90
N ASP A 204 -23.92 -1.85 22.47
CA ASP A 204 -24.30 -2.63 23.65
C ASP A 204 -24.55 -4.12 23.31
N GLU A 205 -24.78 -4.98 24.31
CA GLU A 205 -25.08 -6.42 24.11
C GLU A 205 -26.32 -6.66 23.23
N THR A 206 -27.15 -5.64 23.01
CA THR A 206 -28.35 -5.64 22.16
C THR A 206 -28.10 -5.12 20.74
N GLY A 207 -26.88 -4.68 20.42
CA GLY A 207 -26.52 -4.11 19.12
C GLY A 207 -26.94 -2.65 18.93
N ASN A 208 -27.28 -1.92 20.00
CA ASN A 208 -27.62 -0.51 19.93
C ASN A 208 -26.38 0.39 20.10
N PRO A 209 -26.28 1.51 19.36
CA PRO A 209 -25.16 2.44 19.49
C PRO A 209 -25.10 3.09 20.88
N VAL A 210 -24.00 2.89 21.60
CA VAL A 210 -23.76 3.44 22.93
C VAL A 210 -23.48 4.94 22.79
N THR A 211 -24.43 5.79 23.20
CA THR A 211 -24.39 7.25 23.00
C THR A 211 -23.92 8.06 24.22
N ALA A 212 -23.37 7.43 25.26
CA ALA A 212 -22.96 8.11 26.49
C ALA A 212 -21.54 7.70 26.96
N PRO A 213 -20.75 8.61 27.54
CA PRO A 213 -19.44 8.29 28.09
C PRO A 213 -19.61 7.35 29.31
N PRO A 214 -18.82 6.28 29.43
CA PRO A 214 -19.00 5.32 30.50
C PRO A 214 -18.57 5.95 31.83
N THR A 215 -19.52 6.15 32.74
CA THR A 215 -19.21 6.37 34.15
C THR A 215 -18.50 5.13 34.69
N ALA A 216 -17.37 5.36 35.35
CA ALA A 216 -16.49 4.34 35.90
C ALA A 216 -17.14 3.61 37.09
N LEU A 217 -18.02 2.63 36.81
CA LEU A 217 -18.28 1.44 37.64
C LEU A 217 -19.35 0.57 36.96
N ALA A 218 -19.02 -0.10 35.84
CA ALA A 218 -19.86 -1.17 35.31
C ALA A 218 -19.13 -2.50 35.47
N THR A 219 -19.75 -3.39 36.24
CA THR A 219 -19.36 -4.79 36.44
C THR A 219 -19.00 -5.46 35.12
N ARG A 220 -17.82 -6.10 35.06
CA ARG A 220 -17.33 -6.86 33.90
C ARG A 220 -18.32 -7.98 33.54
N THR A 221 -19.20 -7.76 32.56
CA THR A 221 -19.97 -8.84 31.94
C THR A 221 -19.16 -9.53 30.84
N ILE A 222 -19.47 -10.80 30.61
CA ILE A 222 -18.69 -11.74 29.78
C ILE A 222 -18.96 -11.44 28.30
N ARG A 223 -18.03 -10.72 27.66
CA ARG A 223 -18.10 -10.40 26.22
C ARG A 223 -17.77 -11.61 25.34
N ASP A 224 -18.37 -11.69 24.14
CA ASP A 224 -18.02 -12.69 23.12
C ASP A 224 -16.62 -12.39 22.54
N LYS A 225 -15.68 -13.29 22.82
CA LYS A 225 -14.28 -13.19 22.40
C LYS A 225 -13.95 -14.14 21.24
N SER A 226 -14.94 -14.79 20.65
CA SER A 226 -14.78 -15.86 19.64
C SER A 226 -13.96 -15.45 18.41
N ARG A 227 -13.92 -14.16 18.06
CA ARG A 227 -13.15 -13.61 16.94
C ARG A 227 -11.83 -12.95 17.35
N ILE A 228 -11.54 -12.87 18.65
CA ILE A 228 -10.32 -12.26 19.19
C ILE A 228 -9.21 -13.29 19.16
N THR A 229 -8.09 -12.96 18.51
CA THR A 229 -6.91 -13.83 18.46
C THR A 229 -5.99 -13.53 19.64
N CYS A 230 -5.67 -14.55 20.45
CA CYS A 230 -4.76 -14.42 21.56
C CYS A 230 -3.32 -14.20 21.08
N PHE A 231 -2.70 -13.11 21.53
CA PHE A 231 -1.35 -12.74 21.13
C PHE A 231 -0.23 -13.63 21.69
N LYS A 232 -0.54 -14.52 22.64
CA LYS A 232 0.44 -15.47 23.22
C LYS A 232 0.46 -16.81 22.50
N CYS A 233 -0.71 -17.39 22.22
CA CYS A 233 -0.84 -18.72 21.63
C CYS A 233 -1.48 -18.73 20.24
N GLN A 234 -1.80 -17.56 19.70
CA GLN A 234 -2.46 -17.34 18.40
C GLN A 234 -3.82 -18.05 18.23
N LYS A 235 -4.43 -18.53 19.32
CA LYS A 235 -5.77 -19.14 19.31
C LYS A 235 -6.86 -18.09 19.48
N LEU A 236 -8.02 -18.33 18.87
CA LEU A 236 -9.21 -17.48 19.02
C LEU A 236 -9.86 -17.65 20.40
N GLY A 237 -10.67 -16.68 20.84
CA GLY A 237 -11.55 -16.83 22.01
C GLY A 237 -11.10 -16.15 23.31
N HIS A 238 -9.92 -15.53 23.37
CA HIS A 238 -9.40 -14.93 24.62
C HIS A 238 -8.31 -13.87 24.37
N PHE A 239 -8.11 -13.00 25.37
CA PHE A 239 -6.99 -12.06 25.39
C PHE A 239 -5.73 -12.71 25.98
N GLN A 240 -4.55 -12.16 25.71
CA GLN A 240 -3.27 -12.65 26.26
C GLN A 240 -3.27 -12.75 27.80
N SER A 241 -3.96 -11.83 28.48
CA SER A 241 -4.11 -11.82 29.95
C SER A 241 -4.88 -13.02 30.51
N GLU A 242 -5.67 -13.69 29.66
CA GLU A 242 -6.52 -14.82 30.00
C GLU A 242 -6.03 -16.11 29.31
N CYS A 243 -4.79 -16.11 28.80
CA CYS A 243 -4.26 -17.23 28.05
C CYS A 243 -3.97 -18.43 28.98
N PRO A 244 -4.55 -19.61 28.70
CA PRO A 244 -4.41 -20.80 29.55
C PRO A 244 -3.03 -21.45 29.43
N GLU A 245 -2.20 -21.07 28.46
CA GLU A 245 -0.85 -21.61 28.32
C GLU A 245 0.09 -20.88 29.30
N PRO A 246 0.81 -21.59 30.20
CA PRO A 246 1.80 -20.98 31.08
C PRO A 246 2.94 -20.40 30.23
N GLY A 247 3.41 -19.19 30.59
CA GLY A 247 4.56 -18.60 29.91
C GLY A 247 5.83 -19.38 30.25
N PRO A 248 6.91 -19.27 29.44
CA PRO A 248 8.20 -19.76 29.89
C PRO A 248 8.53 -19.11 31.24
N ILE A 249 8.82 -19.94 32.24
CA ILE A 249 9.17 -19.51 33.59
C ILE A 249 10.56 -18.87 33.48
N VAL A 250 10.62 -17.56 33.26
CA VAL A 250 11.85 -16.81 33.47
C VAL A 250 11.90 -16.50 34.97
N PRO A 251 12.88 -17.03 35.72
CA PRO A 251 12.97 -16.75 37.14
C PRO A 251 13.08 -15.22 37.36
N TYR A 252 12.17 -14.70 38.17
CA TYR A 252 12.16 -13.29 38.57
C TYR A 252 13.44 -12.97 39.34
N VAL A 253 14.31 -12.13 38.77
CA VAL A 253 15.45 -11.55 39.48
C VAL A 253 15.02 -10.16 39.98
N PRO A 254 14.91 -9.92 41.30
CA PRO A 254 14.54 -8.62 41.83
C PRO A 254 15.59 -7.56 41.48
N ARG A 255 15.11 -6.38 41.06
CA ARG A 255 15.90 -5.23 40.59
C ARG A 255 16.90 -4.69 41.65
N SER A 256 16.76 -5.06 42.91
CA SER A 256 17.68 -4.71 44.00
C SER A 256 19.02 -5.46 43.95
N ALA A 257 19.17 -6.49 43.11
CA ALA A 257 20.40 -7.27 42.98
C ALA A 257 21.34 -6.79 41.84
N GLN A 258 20.97 -5.74 41.10
CA GLN A 258 21.82 -5.15 40.06
C GLN A 258 22.46 -3.86 40.58
N GLN A 259 23.47 -3.99 41.45
CA GLN A 259 24.42 -2.90 41.64
C GLN A 259 25.48 -2.99 40.53
N PRO A 260 25.72 -1.92 39.74
CA PRO A 260 26.92 -1.87 38.91
C PRO A 260 28.14 -1.79 39.84
N ALA A 261 29.10 -2.69 39.62
CA ALA A 261 30.41 -2.62 40.27
C ALA A 261 31.05 -1.26 39.96
N THR A 262 31.43 -0.53 41.01
CA THR A 262 32.27 0.66 40.90
C THR A 262 33.64 0.24 40.37
N PRO A 263 34.15 0.82 39.26
CA PRO A 263 35.53 0.61 38.89
C PRO A 263 36.43 1.34 39.89
N THR A 264 37.26 0.58 40.60
CA THR A 264 38.34 1.07 41.44
C THR A 264 39.32 1.86 40.58
N ALA A 265 39.40 3.18 40.80
CA ALA A 265 40.42 4.01 40.19
C ALA A 265 41.78 3.70 40.84
N ALA A 266 42.67 3.05 40.09
CA ALA A 266 44.09 2.99 40.40
C ALA A 266 44.83 4.03 39.56
N ALA A 267 45.64 4.83 40.24
CA ALA A 267 46.38 5.97 39.72
C ALA A 267 47.70 5.57 39.03
N ALA A 268 48.12 6.37 38.04
CA ALA A 268 49.51 6.74 37.70
C ALA A 268 49.47 7.89 36.67
N TYR A 269 49.69 9.15 37.07
CA TYR A 269 50.95 9.93 36.96
C TYR A 269 51.50 10.06 35.52
N MET A 270 51.30 11.24 34.90
CA MET A 270 52.31 12.27 34.49
C MET A 270 53.18 11.82 33.30
N ASP A 271 53.32 12.56 32.20
CA ASP A 271 54.03 13.84 32.17
C ASP A 271 53.95 14.53 30.78
N THR A 272 53.95 15.86 30.82
CA THR A 272 54.54 16.88 29.91
C THR A 272 54.72 16.63 28.39
N TYR A 273 54.20 17.54 27.54
CA TYR A 273 54.96 18.71 27.01
C TYR A 273 54.12 19.61 26.09
N ILE A 274 54.36 20.91 26.27
CA ILE A 274 53.91 22.06 25.49
C ILE A 274 54.71 22.15 24.17
N PHE A 275 54.06 22.44 23.05
CA PHE A 275 54.22 23.68 22.24
C PHE A 275 53.15 23.73 21.14
#